data_AF-A0A0C5AC86-F1
#
_entry.id   AF-A0A0C5AC86-F1
#
_cell.length_a   1.000
_cell.length_b   1.000
_cell.length_c   1.000
_cell.angle_alpha   90.00
_cell.angle_beta   90.00
_cell.angle_gamma   90.00
#
_symmetry.space_group_name_H-M   'P 1'
#
loop_
_entity.id
_entity.type
_entity.pdbx_description
1 polymer ?
#
loop_
_entity_poly.entity_id
_entity_poly.type
_entity_poly.pdbx_seq_one_letter_code
_entity_poly.pdbx_strand_id
1 'polypeptide(L)'
;GIVADNAIGGLNKKLDLSAVPGVTFTNPSIATVGLTEAQAKEKGYEVKTSVLPLDAVPRAIINRETTGVFKLVADSKTLKVLGVHIVSENAGDVIYAATLAVRFGLTVEDLKDTLA
;
A
#
# COMPACT_ATOMS: atom_id res chain seq x y z
N GLY A 1 -14.66 19.71 0.00
CA GLY A 1 -14.53 18.34 0.55
C GLY A 1 -15.84 17.62 0.34
N ILE A 2 -15.85 16.31 0.06
CA ILE A 2 -17.01 15.60 -0.53
C ILE A 2 -18.35 15.95 0.13
N VAL A 3 -18.41 16.01 1.47
CA VAL A 3 -19.64 16.40 2.19
C VAL A 3 -20.08 17.83 1.88
N ALA A 4 -19.19 18.82 1.97
CA ALA A 4 -19.50 20.22 1.66
C ALA A 4 -19.84 20.42 0.17
N ASP A 5 -19.11 19.74 -0.72
CA ASP A 5 -19.31 19.78 -2.16
C ASP A 5 -20.71 19.26 -2.54
N ASN A 6 -21.15 18.19 -1.87
CA ASN A 6 -22.47 17.62 -2.10
C ASN A 6 -23.59 18.44 -1.43
N ALA A 7 -23.36 18.94 -0.20
CA ALA A 7 -24.35 19.66 0.58
C ALA A 7 -24.63 21.08 0.06
N ILE A 8 -23.59 21.80 -0.38
CA ILE A 8 -23.67 23.23 -0.75
C ILE A 8 -23.46 23.42 -2.26
N GLY A 9 -22.61 22.60 -2.88
CA GLY A 9 -22.26 22.74 -4.30
C GLY A 9 -23.17 21.99 -5.26
N GLY A 10 -24.14 21.19 -4.77
CA GLY A 10 -25.02 20.36 -5.59
C GLY A 10 -24.29 19.26 -6.37
N LEU A 11 -23.05 18.95 -6.00
CA LEU A 11 -22.25 17.91 -6.65
C LEU A 11 -22.69 16.53 -6.15
N ASN A 12 -22.49 15.50 -6.98
CA ASN A 12 -22.78 14.11 -6.63
C ASN A 12 -21.49 13.29 -6.56
N LYS A 13 -20.55 13.71 -5.71
CA LYS A 13 -19.27 13.02 -5.54
C LYS A 13 -19.44 11.80 -4.63
N LYS A 14 -18.89 10.66 -5.05
CA LYS A 14 -18.77 9.46 -4.23
C LYS A 14 -17.44 9.46 -3.47
N LEU A 15 -17.47 8.95 -2.25
CA LEU A 15 -16.28 8.72 -1.45
C LEU A 15 -15.64 7.39 -1.85
N ASP A 16 -14.40 7.45 -2.32
CA ASP A 16 -13.59 6.25 -2.57
C ASP A 16 -12.70 5.98 -1.36
N LEU A 17 -12.95 4.85 -0.69
CA LEU A 17 -12.21 4.39 0.49
C LEU A 17 -11.27 3.23 0.16
N SER A 18 -11.04 2.92 -1.12
CA SER A 18 -10.20 1.80 -1.52
C SER A 18 -8.72 1.96 -1.15
N ALA A 19 -8.25 3.20 -0.96
CA ALA A 19 -6.84 3.53 -0.71
C ALA A 19 -6.65 4.37 0.58
N VAL A 20 -7.34 4.03 1.66
CA VAL A 20 -7.13 4.67 2.97
C VAL A 20 -5.96 4.00 3.69
N PRO A 21 -4.86 4.70 4.00
CA PRO A 21 -3.76 4.13 4.76
C PRO A 21 -4.06 4.07 6.26
N GLY A 22 -3.53 3.05 6.93
CA GLY A 22 -3.50 2.93 8.38
C GLY A 22 -2.05 2.79 8.87
N VAL A 23 -1.71 3.45 9.97
CA VAL A 23 -0.36 3.41 10.57
C VAL A 23 -0.45 3.19 12.08
N THR A 24 0.35 2.27 12.60
CA THR A 24 0.59 2.06 14.03
C THR A 24 2.03 2.45 14.35
N PHE A 25 2.19 3.50 15.17
CA PHE A 25 3.48 4.13 15.49
C PHE A 25 4.24 3.40 16.61
N THR A 26 4.38 2.08 16.48
CA THR A 26 5.30 1.28 17.29
C THR A 26 6.71 1.32 16.72
N ASN A 27 7.67 0.66 17.40
CA ASN A 27 9.00 0.42 16.84
C ASN A 27 9.26 -1.10 16.72
N PRO A 28 9.38 -1.66 15.51
CA PRO A 28 9.17 -1.01 14.20
C PRO A 28 7.71 -0.58 13.98
N SER A 29 7.51 0.42 13.11
CA SER A 29 6.17 0.90 12.76
C SER A 29 5.48 -0.08 11.81
N ILE A 30 4.15 -0.13 11.89
CA ILE A 30 3.30 -0.96 11.03
C ILE A 30 2.46 -0.04 10.16
N ALA A 31 2.46 -0.25 8.84
CA ALA A 31 1.66 0.53 7.92
C ALA A 31 0.99 -0.34 6.86
N THR A 32 -0.27 -0.04 6.53
CA THR A 32 -1.07 -0.79 5.57
C THR A 32 -1.90 0.13 4.68
N VAL A 33 -2.12 -0.27 3.45
CA VAL A 33 -3.08 0.36 2.53
C VAL A 33 -3.62 -0.68 1.55
N GLY A 34 -4.90 -0.53 1.17
CA GLY A 34 -5.56 -1.45 0.25
C GLY A 34 -5.90 -2.81 0.88
N LEU A 35 -5.88 -3.86 0.06
CA LEU A 35 -6.36 -5.19 0.45
C LEU A 35 -5.25 -6.06 1.04
N THR A 36 -5.61 -6.85 2.05
CA THR A 36 -4.84 -8.04 2.40
C THR A 36 -4.99 -9.12 1.32
N GLU A 37 -4.11 -10.11 1.33
CA GLU A 37 -4.22 -11.25 0.42
C GLU A 37 -5.54 -12.01 0.59
N ALA A 38 -6.00 -12.21 1.83
CA ALA A 38 -7.27 -12.86 2.13
C ALA A 38 -8.45 -12.04 1.58
N GLN A 39 -8.47 -10.73 1.82
CA GLN A 39 -9.50 -9.82 1.30
C GLN A 39 -9.50 -9.77 -0.23
N ALA A 40 -8.32 -9.78 -0.87
CA ALA A 40 -8.22 -9.80 -2.32
C ALA A 40 -8.78 -11.11 -2.90
N LYS A 41 -8.49 -12.26 -2.28
CA LYS A 41 -9.07 -13.56 -2.65
C LYS A 41 -10.59 -13.59 -2.45
N GLU A 42 -11.09 -13.10 -1.32
CA GLU A 42 -12.53 -13.01 -1.03
C GLU A 42 -13.28 -12.13 -2.05
N LYS A 43 -12.62 -11.07 -2.56
CA LYS A 43 -13.15 -10.21 -3.62
C LYS A 43 -13.04 -10.81 -5.03
N GLY A 44 -12.53 -12.04 -5.16
CA GLY A 44 -12.43 -12.76 -6.43
C GLY A 44 -11.23 -12.39 -7.30
N TYR A 45 -10.23 -11.69 -6.76
CA TYR A 45 -8.98 -11.45 -7.49
C TYR A 45 -8.14 -12.73 -7.56
N GLU A 46 -7.46 -12.91 -8.69
CA GLU A 46 -6.40 -13.90 -8.79
C GLU A 46 -5.10 -13.27 -8.27
N VAL A 47 -4.71 -13.60 -7.05
CA VAL A 47 -3.71 -12.83 -6.31
C VAL A 47 -2.28 -13.33 -6.56
N LYS A 48 -1.37 -12.40 -6.84
CA LYS A 48 0.08 -12.59 -6.77
C LYS A 48 0.65 -11.82 -5.58
N THR A 49 1.29 -12.53 -4.67
CA THR A 49 1.89 -11.95 -3.46
C THR A 49 3.41 -11.98 -3.55
N SER A 50 4.06 -10.90 -3.13
CA SER A 50 5.51 -10.86 -2.89
C SER A 50 5.78 -10.45 -1.45
N VAL A 51 6.69 -11.16 -0.78
CA VAL A 51 7.09 -10.89 0.61
C VAL A 51 8.61 -10.72 0.61
N LEU A 52 9.06 -9.53 0.97
CA LEU A 52 10.46 -9.16 1.07
C LEU A 52 10.83 -8.98 2.55
N PRO A 53 11.72 -9.81 3.10
CA PRO A 53 12.23 -9.60 4.45
C PRO A 53 13.07 -8.31 4.51
N LEU A 54 13.06 -7.63 5.66
CA LEU A 54 13.71 -6.33 5.80
C LEU A 54 15.25 -6.42 5.77
N ASP A 55 15.82 -7.61 6.01
CA ASP A 55 17.24 -7.89 5.82
C ASP A 55 17.71 -7.84 4.34
N ALA A 56 16.78 -7.82 3.39
CA ALA A 56 17.06 -7.59 1.97
C ALA A 56 17.05 -6.10 1.58
N VAL A 57 16.71 -5.19 2.50
CA VAL A 57 16.61 -3.75 2.25
C VAL A 57 17.90 -3.04 2.70
N PRO A 58 18.71 -2.47 1.78
CA PRO A 58 20.01 -1.89 2.12
C PRO A 58 19.96 -0.84 3.23
N ARG A 59 18.91 0.00 3.24
CA ARG A 59 18.74 1.02 4.28
C ARG A 59 18.58 0.41 5.67
N ALA A 60 17.82 -0.68 5.79
CA ALA A 60 17.64 -1.38 7.05
C ALA A 60 18.92 -2.05 7.54
N ILE A 61 19.70 -2.64 6.61
CA ILE A 61 21.02 -3.21 6.91
C ILE A 61 21.96 -2.14 7.48
N ILE A 62 22.03 -0.97 6.83
CA ILE A 62 22.88 0.14 7.26
C ILE A 62 22.44 0.68 8.62
N ASN A 63 21.12 0.77 8.85
CA ASN A 63 20.54 1.18 10.13
C ASN A 63 20.68 0.13 11.25
N ARG A 64 21.06 -1.12 10.91
CA ARG A 64 21.08 -2.29 11.82
C ARG A 64 19.70 -2.65 12.39
N GLU A 65 18.64 -2.31 11.66
CA GLU A 65 17.24 -2.52 12.03
C GLU A 65 16.56 -3.37 10.96
N THR A 66 16.84 -4.68 10.97
CA THR A 66 16.39 -5.62 9.93
C THR A 66 15.20 -6.48 10.36
N THR A 67 14.60 -6.20 11.52
CA THR A 67 13.38 -6.88 11.96
C THR A 67 12.17 -6.24 11.29
N GLY A 68 11.61 -6.91 10.29
CA GLY A 68 10.43 -6.41 9.59
C GLY A 68 10.17 -7.09 8.26
N VAL A 69 9.22 -6.53 7.50
CA VAL A 69 8.77 -7.12 6.24
C VAL A 69 8.09 -6.08 5.36
N PHE A 70 8.25 -6.25 4.04
CA PHE A 70 7.44 -5.60 3.02
C PHE A 70 6.60 -6.67 2.31
N LYS A 71 5.28 -6.57 2.37
CA LYS A 71 4.34 -7.45 1.65
C LYS A 71 3.57 -6.65 0.61
N LEU A 72 3.65 -7.11 -0.64
CA LEU A 72 2.94 -6.55 -1.78
C LEU A 72 1.88 -7.56 -2.26
N VAL A 73 0.66 -7.08 -2.46
CA VAL A 73 -0.48 -7.85 -2.98
C VAL A 73 -0.88 -7.24 -4.32
N ALA A 74 -0.83 -8.03 -5.39
CA ALA A 74 -1.18 -7.60 -6.73
C ALA A 74 -2.19 -8.54 -7.40
N ASP A 75 -2.94 -8.03 -8.36
CA ASP A 75 -3.72 -8.85 -9.29
C ASP A 75 -2.76 -9.49 -10.29
N SER A 76 -2.78 -10.82 -10.40
CA SER A 76 -1.93 -11.59 -11.31
C SER A 76 -2.24 -11.32 -12.78
N LYS A 77 -3.48 -10.95 -13.11
CA LYS A 77 -3.92 -10.73 -14.50
C LYS A 77 -3.50 -9.36 -15.02
N THR A 78 -3.67 -8.33 -14.20
CA THR A 78 -3.44 -6.93 -14.60
C THR A 78 -2.17 -6.33 -14.01
N LEU A 79 -1.50 -7.04 -13.11
CA LEU A 79 -0.32 -6.58 -12.36
C LEU A 79 -0.57 -5.35 -11.47
N LYS A 80 -1.82 -4.91 -11.33
CA LYS A 80 -2.20 -3.78 -10.47
C LYS A 80 -1.94 -4.09 -9.00
N VAL A 81 -1.40 -3.10 -8.29
CA VAL A 81 -1.20 -3.18 -6.84
C VAL A 81 -2.56 -3.07 -6.15
N LEU A 82 -2.92 -4.13 -5.42
CA LEU A 82 -4.17 -4.23 -4.66
C LEU A 82 -3.97 -3.81 -3.20
N GLY A 83 -2.77 -3.99 -2.65
CA GLY A 83 -2.45 -3.57 -1.29
C GLY A 83 -0.97 -3.74 -0.94
N VAL A 84 -0.55 -2.97 0.06
CA VAL A 84 0.83 -2.95 0.57
C VAL A 84 0.79 -2.97 2.10
N HIS A 85 1.63 -3.79 2.71
CA HIS A 85 1.70 -3.98 4.16
C HIS A 85 3.17 -3.98 4.57
N ILE A 86 3.54 -3.12 5.51
CA ILE A 86 4.93 -2.81 5.85
C ILE A 86 5.10 -2.88 7.36
N VAL A 87 6.20 -3.50 7.79
CA VAL A 87 6.74 -3.40 9.15
C VAL A 87 8.20 -2.95 9.04
N SER A 88 8.48 -1.69 9.41
CA SER A 88 9.84 -1.10 9.38
C SER A 88 9.92 0.21 10.18
N GLU A 89 11.14 0.71 10.46
CA GLU A 89 11.40 1.96 11.20
C GLU A 89 10.68 3.19 10.62
N ASN A 90 10.43 3.24 9.30
CA ASN A 90 9.78 4.37 8.60
C ASN A 90 8.57 3.94 7.76
N ALA A 91 7.81 2.94 8.23
CA ALA A 91 6.66 2.40 7.49
C ALA A 91 5.60 3.47 7.15
N GLY A 92 5.42 4.48 8.02
CA GLY A 92 4.45 5.56 7.84
C GLY A 92 4.76 6.51 6.67
N ASP A 93 6.03 6.68 6.31
CA ASP A 93 6.39 7.52 5.15
C ASP A 93 6.28 6.72 3.86
N VAL A 94 6.75 5.47 3.87
CA VAL A 94 6.74 4.60 2.67
C VAL A 94 5.32 4.24 2.24
N ILE A 95 4.38 4.12 3.18
CA ILE A 95 2.98 3.80 2.85
C ILE A 95 2.29 4.90 2.03
N TYR A 96 2.80 6.13 2.05
CA TYR A 96 2.25 7.21 1.23
C TYR A 96 2.43 6.92 -0.27
N ALA A 97 3.63 6.47 -0.68
CA ALA A 97 3.88 6.07 -2.07
C ALA A 97 3.00 4.88 -2.47
N ALA A 98 2.85 3.89 -1.59
CA ALA A 98 1.95 2.76 -1.79
C ALA A 98 0.48 3.19 -1.93
N THR A 99 0.06 4.21 -1.18
CA THR A 99 -1.30 4.77 -1.25
C THR A 99 -1.58 5.34 -2.64
N LEU A 100 -0.63 6.08 -3.21
CA LEU A 100 -0.74 6.58 -4.58
C LEU A 100 -0.80 5.42 -5.59
N ALA A 101 0.01 4.39 -5.40
CA ALA A 101 0.01 3.21 -6.28
C ALA A 101 -1.36 2.51 -6.30
N VAL A 102 -1.96 2.27 -5.14
CA VAL A 102 -3.29 1.66 -5.03
C VAL A 102 -4.37 2.60 -5.59
N ARG A 103 -4.33 3.89 -5.24
CA ARG A 103 -5.34 4.88 -5.65
C ARG A 103 -5.41 5.08 -7.16
N PHE A 104 -4.25 5.12 -7.82
CA PHE A 104 -4.16 5.32 -9.27
C PHE A 104 -4.11 4.00 -10.06
N GLY A 105 -4.14 2.85 -9.37
CA GLY A 105 -4.10 1.54 -9.99
C GLY A 105 -2.81 1.29 -10.75
N LEU A 106 -1.68 1.76 -10.19
CA LEU A 106 -0.35 1.48 -10.72
C LEU A 106 -0.05 -0.02 -10.64
N THR A 107 0.76 -0.49 -11.57
CA THR A 107 1.20 -1.87 -11.66
C THR A 107 2.50 -2.10 -10.90
N VAL A 108 2.83 -3.36 -10.64
CA VAL A 108 4.15 -3.71 -10.10
C VAL A 108 5.29 -3.35 -11.06
N GLU A 109 5.01 -3.22 -12.36
CA GLU A 109 5.99 -2.76 -13.35
C GLU A 109 6.25 -1.27 -13.21
N ASP A 110 5.22 -0.45 -13.02
CA ASP A 110 5.37 0.98 -12.76
C ASP A 110 6.26 1.23 -11.53
N LEU A 111 6.10 0.42 -10.48
CA LEU A 111 6.95 0.50 -9.28
C LEU A 111 8.41 0.11 -9.56
N LYS A 112 8.64 -0.87 -10.43
CA LYS A 112 9.97 -1.36 -10.80
C LYS A 112 10.71 -0.38 -11.71
N ASP A 113 9.98 0.26 -12.62
CA ASP A 113 10.55 1.16 -13.62
C ASP A 113 10.74 2.60 -13.09
N THR A 114 10.21 2.90 -11.90
CA THR A 114 10.38 4.18 -11.22
C THR A 114 11.72 4.24 -10.47
N LEU A 115 12.49 5.32 -10.68
CA LEU A 115 13.66 5.67 -9.87
C LEU A 115 13.21 6.51 -8.67
N ALA A 116 13.60 6.12 -7.46
CA ALA A 116 13.27 6.78 -6.20
C ALA A 116 14.50 6.97 -5.33
#